data_AF-A0A9P7YP94-F1
#
_entry.id   AF-A0A9P7YP94-F1
#
_cell.length_a   1.000
_cell.length_b   1.000
_cell.length_c   1.000
_cell.angle_alpha   90.00
_cell.angle_beta   90.00
_cell.angle_gamma   90.00
#
_symmetry.space_group_name_H-M   'P 1'
#
loop_
_entity.id
_entity.type
_entity.pdbx_description
1 polymer ?
#
loop_
_entity_poly.entity_id
_entity_poly.type
_entity_poly.pdbx_seq_one_letter_code
_entity_poly.pdbx_strand_id
1 'polypeptide(L)'
;MAPRRGAEPEVEEVVSLTFDKPLSWRAGKPIATGELLKRLETLADELVDMDQEEVNKSSFTKVAKELAGQNLLSHKDKGVRAYTACCLVDILKLCAPDAPFSGSQLKDIFTLFITSILPALSDPSHAYNTQH
;
A
#
# COMPACT_ATOMS: atom_id res chain seq x y z
N MET A 1 11.14 -13.57 -52.49
CA MET A 1 11.98 -12.99 -51.43
C MET A 1 11.12 -12.01 -50.64
N ALA A 2 10.76 -12.39 -49.42
CA ALA A 2 10.50 -11.50 -48.29
C ALA A 2 10.39 -12.42 -47.06
N PRO A 3 11.32 -12.36 -46.09
CA PRO A 3 11.15 -13.09 -44.84
C PRO A 3 10.01 -12.42 -44.07
N ARG A 4 9.05 -13.24 -43.59
CA ARG A 4 8.07 -12.78 -42.60
C ARG A 4 8.88 -12.39 -41.36
N ARG A 5 8.98 -11.09 -41.11
CA ARG A 5 9.59 -10.52 -39.90
C ARG A 5 8.83 -11.15 -38.72
N GLY A 6 9.49 -12.03 -37.98
CA GLY A 6 8.94 -12.57 -36.74
C GLY A 6 8.66 -11.39 -35.83
N ALA A 7 7.43 -11.33 -35.31
CA ALA A 7 7.18 -10.51 -34.12
C ALA A 7 8.03 -11.14 -33.02
N GLU A 8 9.10 -10.45 -32.63
CA GLU A 8 9.83 -10.77 -31.41
C GLU A 8 8.83 -10.61 -30.25
N PRO A 9 8.75 -11.55 -29.30
CA PRO A 9 7.90 -11.34 -28.13
C PRO A 9 8.47 -10.13 -27.38
N GLU A 10 7.73 -9.02 -27.38
CA GLU A 10 7.98 -7.91 -26.48
C GLU A 10 7.86 -8.47 -25.06
N VAL A 11 9.00 -8.58 -24.38
CA VAL A 11 9.02 -8.97 -22.97
C VAL A 11 8.48 -7.76 -22.22
N GLU A 12 7.21 -7.80 -21.83
CA GLU A 12 6.61 -6.78 -20.96
C GLU A 12 7.48 -6.69 -19.69
N GLU A 13 8.21 -5.57 -19.54
CA GLU A 13 9.04 -5.30 -18.36
C GLU A 13 8.12 -5.05 -17.17
N VAL A 14 7.75 -6.11 -16.46
CA VAL A 14 6.93 -5.99 -15.25
C VAL A 14 7.74 -5.40 -14.09
N VAL A 15 7.31 -4.24 -13.60
CA VAL A 15 7.89 -3.52 -12.47
C VAL A 15 7.53 -4.22 -11.17
N SER A 16 8.55 -4.47 -10.33
CA SER A 16 8.36 -5.09 -9.01
C SER A 16 8.62 -4.07 -7.91
N LEU A 17 7.92 -4.22 -6.79
CA LEU A 17 8.17 -3.41 -5.59
C LEU A 17 9.63 -3.58 -5.12
N THR A 18 10.31 -2.45 -4.91
CA THR A 18 11.69 -2.35 -4.43
C THR A 18 11.78 -2.09 -2.94
N PHE A 19 10.74 -1.50 -2.32
CA PHE A 19 10.65 -1.34 -0.87
C PHE A 19 10.78 -2.67 -0.11
N ASP A 20 11.75 -2.74 0.81
CA ASP A 20 12.09 -3.97 1.54
C ASP A 20 12.04 -3.83 3.09
N LYS A 21 11.84 -2.61 3.60
CA LYS A 21 11.88 -2.32 5.04
C LYS A 21 10.68 -2.94 5.78
N PRO A 22 10.85 -3.41 7.03
CA PRO A 22 9.74 -3.98 7.77
C PRO A 22 8.77 -2.89 8.27
N LEU A 23 7.48 -3.15 8.12
CA LEU A 23 6.38 -2.36 8.67
C LEU A 23 5.75 -3.04 9.90
N SER A 24 5.98 -4.35 10.07
CA SER A 24 5.51 -5.11 11.24
C SER A 24 6.58 -5.27 12.33
N TRP A 25 6.14 -5.45 13.57
CA TRP A 25 7.01 -5.67 14.74
C TRP A 25 6.37 -6.63 15.75
N ARG A 26 7.21 -7.23 16.60
CA ARG A 26 6.77 -8.06 17.73
C ARG A 26 6.48 -7.20 18.96
N ALA A 27 5.60 -7.69 19.83
CA ALA A 27 5.36 -7.09 21.13
C ALA A 27 6.69 -6.86 21.88
N GLY A 28 6.87 -5.65 22.42
CA GLY A 28 8.07 -5.25 23.16
C GLY A 28 9.22 -4.68 22.32
N LYS A 29 9.14 -4.68 20.98
CA LYS A 29 10.14 -4.02 20.12
C LYS A 29 9.47 -3.20 19.00
N PRO A 30 8.71 -2.14 19.34
CA PRO A 30 8.04 -1.32 18.34
C PRO A 30 9.03 -0.54 17.48
N ILE A 31 8.65 -0.30 16.22
CA ILE A 31 9.32 0.69 15.38
C ILE A 31 8.95 2.08 15.91
N ALA A 32 9.93 2.97 16.05
CA ALA A 32 9.66 4.34 16.48
C ALA A 32 8.71 5.02 15.49
N THR A 33 7.71 5.76 15.97
CA THR A 33 6.66 6.34 15.12
C THR A 33 7.21 7.19 13.97
N GLY A 34 8.21 8.04 14.22
CA GLY A 34 8.83 8.85 13.16
C GLY A 34 9.57 8.02 12.10
N GLU A 35 10.16 6.88 12.49
CA GLU A 35 10.79 5.96 11.54
C GLU A 35 9.74 5.17 10.75
N LEU A 36 8.65 4.77 11.40
CA LEU A 36 7.54 4.08 10.76
C LEU A 36 6.85 4.98 9.72
N LEU A 37 6.63 6.26 10.05
CA LEU A 37 6.08 7.25 9.12
C LEU A 37 6.94 7.38 7.87
N LYS A 38 8.26 7.55 8.02
CA LYS A 38 9.18 7.63 6.87
C LYS A 38 9.10 6.39 5.98
N ARG A 39 8.97 5.20 6.56
CA ARG A 39 8.85 3.95 5.81
C ARG A 39 7.54 3.88 5.03
N LEU A 40 6.43 4.26 5.67
CA LEU A 40 5.12 4.27 5.03
C LEU A 40 5.04 5.33 3.92
N GLU A 41 5.67 6.49 4.12
CA GLU A 41 5.80 7.53 3.11
C GLU A 41 6.62 7.03 1.90
N THR A 42 7.79 6.43 2.13
CA THR A 42 8.58 5.82 1.04
C THR A 42 7.79 4.76 0.26
N LEU A 43 7.02 3.93 0.96
CA LEU A 43 6.17 2.94 0.30
C LEU A 43 5.04 3.60 -0.50
N ALA A 44 4.39 4.63 0.05
CA ALA A 44 3.32 5.34 -0.65
C ALA A 44 3.84 6.04 -1.93
N ASP A 45 5.00 6.70 -1.84
CA ASP A 45 5.64 7.34 -3.00
C ASP A 45 6.02 6.33 -4.08
N GLU A 46 6.46 5.14 -3.69
CA GLU A 46 6.74 4.09 -4.67
C GLU A 46 5.46 3.56 -5.32
N LEU A 47 4.41 3.28 -4.52
CA LEU A 47 3.16 2.69 -5.01
C LEU A 47 2.38 3.62 -5.94
N VAL A 48 2.39 4.93 -5.70
CA VAL A 48 1.60 5.89 -6.48
C VAL A 48 2.11 6.05 -7.92
N ASP A 49 3.39 5.79 -8.15
CA ASP A 49 4.04 5.89 -9.47
C ASP A 49 3.90 4.60 -10.31
N MET A 50 3.33 3.53 -9.75
CA MET A 50 3.18 2.25 -10.45
C MET A 50 1.90 2.19 -11.30
N ASP A 51 1.99 1.52 -12.45
CA ASP A 51 0.83 1.24 -13.32
C ASP A 51 0.30 -0.18 -13.12
N GLN A 52 -1.03 -0.34 -13.07
CA GLN A 52 -1.69 -1.63 -12.86
C GLN A 52 -1.36 -2.69 -13.94
N GLU A 53 -1.14 -2.28 -15.19
CA GLU A 53 -0.87 -3.19 -16.31
C GLU A 53 0.60 -3.67 -16.33
N GLU A 54 1.50 -2.91 -15.72
CA GLU A 54 2.94 -3.13 -15.79
C GLU A 54 3.55 -3.66 -14.47
N VAL A 55 2.74 -4.13 -13.51
CA VAL A 55 3.25 -4.55 -12.18
C VAL A 55 3.26 -6.06 -11.94
N ASN A 56 4.34 -6.51 -11.29
CA ASN A 56 4.40 -7.83 -10.67
C ASN A 56 3.61 -7.84 -9.35
N LYS A 57 2.33 -8.20 -9.42
CA LYS A 57 1.40 -8.28 -8.27
C LYS A 57 1.91 -9.15 -7.11
N SER A 58 2.73 -10.17 -7.39
CA SER A 58 3.26 -11.05 -6.34
C SER A 58 4.20 -10.33 -5.37
N SER A 59 4.87 -9.26 -5.84
CA SER A 59 5.79 -8.44 -5.03
C SER A 59 5.09 -7.72 -3.88
N PHE A 60 3.79 -7.45 -3.99
CA PHE A 60 3.00 -6.77 -2.95
C PHE A 60 2.59 -7.68 -1.79
N THR A 61 2.69 -9.01 -1.92
CA THR A 61 2.14 -9.96 -0.95
C THR A 61 2.64 -9.72 0.48
N LYS A 62 3.94 -9.43 0.63
CA LYS A 62 4.56 -9.17 1.93
C LYS A 62 4.01 -7.88 2.55
N VAL A 63 4.06 -6.77 1.81
CA VAL A 63 3.63 -5.46 2.32
C VAL A 63 2.12 -5.42 2.57
N ALA A 64 1.31 -6.04 1.70
CA ALA A 64 -0.13 -6.16 1.89
C ALA A 64 -0.47 -6.84 3.21
N LYS A 65 0.21 -7.96 3.51
CA LYS A 65 0.03 -8.68 4.78
C LYS A 65 0.44 -7.84 5.99
N GLU A 66 1.52 -7.07 5.89
CA GLU A 66 1.98 -6.22 6.98
C GLU A 66 1.03 -5.02 7.20
N LEU A 67 0.59 -4.35 6.14
CA LEU A 67 -0.35 -3.22 6.16
C LEU A 67 -1.73 -3.59 6.71
N ALA A 68 -2.21 -4.80 6.43
CA ALA A 68 -3.45 -5.34 7.02
C ALA A 68 -3.30 -5.74 8.50
N GLY A 69 -2.14 -5.54 9.11
CA GLY A 69 -1.89 -5.83 10.52
C GLY A 69 -2.59 -4.84 11.46
N GLN A 70 -3.22 -5.35 12.52
CA GLN A 70 -3.94 -4.54 13.51
C GLN A 70 -3.08 -3.45 14.18
N ASN A 71 -1.76 -3.68 14.29
CA ASN A 71 -0.82 -2.69 14.82
C ASN A 71 -0.76 -1.40 13.98
N LEU A 72 -1.02 -1.48 12.67
CA LEU A 72 -1.07 -0.34 11.75
C LEU A 72 -2.50 0.20 11.62
N LEU A 73 -3.47 -0.69 11.39
CA LEU A 73 -4.88 -0.30 11.23
C LEU A 73 -5.45 0.44 12.45
N SER A 74 -5.03 0.05 13.66
CA SER A 74 -5.45 0.66 14.92
C SER A 74 -4.33 1.46 15.60
N HIS A 75 -3.34 1.94 14.84
CA HIS A 75 -2.21 2.66 15.41
C HIS A 75 -2.66 3.98 16.08
N LYS A 76 -2.06 4.31 17.23
CA LYS A 76 -2.40 5.53 18.01
C LYS A 76 -2.13 6.83 17.26
N ASP A 77 -1.10 6.82 16.41
CA ASP A 77 -0.71 7.97 15.61
C ASP A 77 -1.58 8.06 14.36
N LYS A 78 -2.18 9.23 14.13
CA LYS A 78 -3.10 9.45 13.02
C LYS A 78 -2.40 9.46 11.66
N GLY A 79 -1.15 9.95 11.58
CA GLY A 79 -0.36 9.94 10.35
C GLY A 79 -0.03 8.52 9.92
N VAL A 80 0.33 7.66 10.87
CA VAL A 80 0.56 6.23 10.59
C VAL A 80 -0.69 5.60 9.98
N ARG A 81 -1.88 5.88 10.54
CA ARG A 81 -3.14 5.39 9.97
C ARG A 81 -3.44 5.96 8.60
N ALA A 82 -3.15 7.25 8.36
CA ALA A 82 -3.33 7.91 7.07
C ALA A 82 -2.46 7.29 5.98
N TYR A 83 -1.14 7.25 6.16
CA TYR A 83 -0.24 6.64 5.16
C TYR A 83 -0.49 5.14 4.98
N THR A 84 -0.85 4.42 6.04
CA THR A 84 -1.30 3.01 5.92
C THR A 84 -2.51 2.92 4.99
N ALA A 85 -3.48 3.83 5.14
CA ALA A 85 -4.66 3.86 4.28
C ALA A 85 -4.31 4.19 2.82
N CYS A 86 -3.43 5.15 2.56
CA CYS A 86 -2.94 5.44 1.21
C CYS A 86 -2.35 4.18 0.55
N CYS A 87 -1.39 3.53 1.20
CA CYS A 87 -0.75 2.33 0.67
C CYS A 87 -1.76 1.20 0.40
N LEU A 88 -2.76 1.04 1.29
CA LEU A 88 -3.81 0.03 1.11
C LEU A 88 -4.70 0.34 -0.11
N VAL A 89 -5.06 1.61 -0.33
CA VAL A 89 -5.84 2.04 -1.50
C VAL A 89 -5.06 1.77 -2.78
N ASP A 90 -3.77 2.08 -2.83
CA ASP A 90 -2.97 1.87 -4.04
C ASP A 90 -2.78 0.38 -4.32
N ILE A 91 -2.53 -0.46 -3.31
CA ILE A 91 -2.49 -1.92 -3.49
C ILE A 91 -3.84 -2.46 -3.98
N LEU A 92 -4.97 -1.94 -3.46
CA LEU A 92 -6.30 -2.34 -3.94
C LEU A 92 -6.50 -1.99 -5.42
N LYS A 93 -6.02 -0.83 -5.87
CA LYS A 93 -6.08 -0.41 -7.27
C LYS A 93 -5.16 -1.28 -8.15
N LEU A 94 -3.88 -1.38 -7.80
CA LEU A 94 -2.85 -2.11 -8.56
C LEU A 94 -3.14 -3.61 -8.68
N CYS A 95 -3.81 -4.20 -7.69
CA CYS A 95 -4.15 -5.62 -7.74
C CYS A 95 -5.52 -5.92 -8.32
N ALA A 96 -6.35 -4.92 -8.63
CA ALA A 96 -7.68 -5.15 -9.17
C ALA A 96 -7.65 -6.03 -10.44
N PRO A 97 -8.68 -6.88 -10.66
CA PRO A 97 -9.85 -7.12 -9.79
C PRO A 97 -9.57 -8.01 -8.57
N ASP A 98 -8.38 -8.62 -8.48
CA ASP A 98 -8.03 -9.66 -7.50
C ASP A 98 -7.11 -9.12 -6.40
N ALA A 99 -7.68 -8.41 -5.43
CA ALA A 99 -6.93 -7.85 -4.32
C ALA A 99 -6.27 -8.92 -3.42
N PRO A 100 -5.05 -8.68 -2.88
CA PRO A 100 -4.30 -9.65 -2.08
C PRO A 100 -4.76 -9.69 -0.61
N PHE A 101 -6.07 -9.54 -0.37
CA PHE A 101 -6.66 -9.48 0.97
C PHE A 101 -7.80 -10.48 1.11
N SER A 102 -7.88 -11.15 2.26
CA SER A 102 -9.05 -11.94 2.61
C SER A 102 -10.27 -11.04 2.90
N GLY A 103 -11.47 -11.62 2.87
CA GLY A 103 -12.69 -10.88 3.24
C GLY A 103 -12.65 -10.29 4.66
N SER A 104 -12.00 -10.95 5.61
CA SER A 104 -11.81 -10.41 6.96
C SER A 104 -10.86 -9.22 6.98
N GLN A 105 -9.74 -9.29 6.24
CA GLN A 105 -8.81 -8.17 6.10
C GLN A 105 -9.48 -6.97 5.42
N LEU A 106 -10.25 -7.20 4.36
CA LEU A 106 -11.00 -6.13 3.70
C LEU A 106 -11.97 -5.45 4.67
N LYS A 107 -12.70 -6.21 5.49
CA LYS A 107 -13.57 -5.63 6.52
C LYS A 107 -12.80 -4.72 7.48
N ASP A 108 -11.63 -5.14 7.95
CA ASP A 108 -10.81 -4.34 8.86
C ASP A 108 -10.26 -3.07 8.18
N ILE A 109 -9.81 -3.20 6.92
CA ILE A 109 -9.31 -2.08 6.09
C ILE A 109 -10.41 -1.04 5.86
N PHE A 110 -11.60 -1.46 5.41
CA PHE A 110 -12.72 -0.54 5.23
C PHE A 110 -13.22 0.04 6.54
N THR A 111 -13.09 -0.69 7.67
CA THR A 111 -13.38 -0.13 9.00
C THR A 111 -12.43 1.01 9.33
N LEU A 112 -11.12 0.89 9.06
CA LEU A 112 -10.16 1.99 9.18
C LEU A 112 -10.61 3.20 8.33
N PHE A 113 -10.95 2.98 7.06
CA PHE A 113 -11.37 4.05 6.16
C PHE A 113 -12.59 4.81 6.71
N ILE A 114 -13.63 4.08 7.09
CA ILE A 114 -14.91 4.66 7.53
C ILE A 114 -14.79 5.33 8.90
N THR A 115 -14.04 4.74 9.83
CA THR A 115 -14.04 5.20 11.23
C THR A 115 -12.92 6.18 11.56
N SER A 116 -11.85 6.21 10.76
CA SER A 116 -10.70 7.07 11.00
C SER A 116 -10.44 8.06 9.88
N ILE A 117 -10.46 7.61 8.62
CA ILE A 117 -9.99 8.43 7.50
C ILE A 117 -11.07 9.42 7.06
N LEU A 118 -12.28 8.93 6.75
CA LEU A 118 -13.39 9.79 6.32
C LEU A 118 -13.76 10.88 7.35
N PRO A 119 -13.79 10.62 8.67
CA PRO A 119 -14.04 11.69 9.64
C PRO A 119 -12.91 12.72 9.69
N ALA A 120 -11.66 12.33 9.47
CA ALA A 120 -10.52 13.24 9.51
C ALA A 120 -10.52 14.25 8.35
N LEU A 121 -11.11 13.89 7.20
CA LEU A 121 -11.33 14.80 6.07
C LEU A 121 -12.25 15.99 6.39
N SER A 122 -13.06 15.90 7.44
CA SER A 122 -13.95 17.00 7.83
C SER A 122 -13.22 18.17 8.50
N ASP A 123 -11.96 17.97 8.91
CA ASP A 123 -11.10 19.00 9.48
C ASP A 123 -9.95 19.33 8.50
N PRO A 124 -10.10 20.37 7.66
CA PRO A 124 -9.08 20.74 6.68
C PRO A 124 -7.78 21.26 7.34
N SER A 125 -7.75 21.50 8.66
CA SER A 125 -6.55 21.86 9.40
C SER A 125 -5.74 20.65 9.87
N HIS A 126 -6.23 19.43 9.61
CA HIS A 126 -5.55 18.21 10.00
C HIS A 126 -4.18 18.08 9.34
N ALA A 127 -3.13 17.80 10.11
CA ALA A 127 -1.73 17.77 9.65
C ALA A 127 -1.46 16.77 8.50
N TYR A 128 -2.37 15.81 8.29
CA TYR A 128 -2.30 14.78 7.24
C TYR A 128 -3.49 14.86 6.28
N ASN A 129 -4.12 16.03 6.12
CA ASN A 129 -5.32 16.19 5.29
C ASN A 129 -5.11 15.75 3.83
N THR A 130 -3.88 15.85 3.30
CA THR A 130 -3.53 15.37 1.96
C THR A 130 -3.50 13.84 1.80
N GLN A 131 -3.41 13.12 2.92
CA GLN A 131 -3.33 11.65 2.97
C GLN A 131 -4.63 11.01 3.50
N HIS A 132 -5.56 11.80 4.03
CA HIS A 132 -6.91 11.34 4.33
C HIS A 132 -7.76 11.33 3.07
#